data_AF-A0A0M9EQ09-F1
#
_entry.id   AF-A0A0M9EQ09-F1
#
_cell.length_a   1.000
_cell.length_b   1.000
_cell.length_c   1.000
_cell.angle_alpha   90.00
_cell.angle_beta   90.00
_cell.angle_gamma   90.00
#
_symmetry.space_group_name_H-M   'P 1'
#
loop_
_entity.id
_entity.type
_entity.pdbx_description
1 polymer ?
#
loop_
_entity_poly.entity_id
_entity_poly.type
_entity_poly.pdbx_seq_one_letter_code
_entity_poly.pdbx_strand_id
1 'polypeptide(L)'
;MLEAWEWGTYIFFAVFLFAGILWVWFFLPETKNASLEEMDRVFKSRAGEQDAELLREVQAEVGLLGSASGRKASMEKQGEKHVEEL
;
A
#
# COMPACT_ATOMS: atom_id res chain seq x y z
N MET A 1 -45.65 1.99 19.64
CA MET A 1 -44.60 3.03 19.44
C MET A 1 -43.62 2.71 18.31
N LEU A 2 -43.54 1.46 17.80
CA LEU A 2 -42.78 1.12 16.57
C LEU A 2 -43.67 0.75 15.37
N GLU A 3 -45.00 0.72 15.51
CA GLU A 3 -45.94 0.42 14.39
C GLU A 3 -45.98 1.50 13.31
N ALA A 4 -45.48 2.71 13.58
CA ALA A 4 -45.50 3.80 12.60
C ALA A 4 -44.37 3.72 11.56
N TRP A 5 -43.39 2.83 11.74
CA TRP A 5 -42.13 2.83 10.97
C TRP A 5 -41.87 1.54 10.19
N GLU A 6 -42.90 0.75 9.91
CA GLU A 6 -42.77 -0.52 9.16
C GLU A 6 -42.14 -0.29 7.78
N TRP A 7 -42.82 0.44 6.89
CA TRP A 7 -42.34 0.69 5.53
C TRP A 7 -41.30 1.83 5.47
N GLY A 8 -41.32 2.75 6.43
CA GLY A 8 -40.44 3.92 6.47
C GLY A 8 -38.96 3.56 6.63
N THR A 9 -38.66 2.50 7.37
CA THR A 9 -37.26 2.03 7.56
C THR A 9 -36.65 1.53 6.26
N TYR A 10 -37.40 0.83 5.41
CA TYR A 10 -36.92 0.37 4.10
C TYR A 10 -36.54 1.55 3.20
N ILE A 11 -37.31 2.63 3.22
CA ILE A 11 -37.00 3.83 2.42
C ILE A 11 -35.78 4.54 2.98
N PHE A 12 -35.66 4.65 4.30
CA PHE A 12 -34.46 5.21 4.93
C PHE A 12 -33.20 4.45 4.53
N PHE A 13 -33.23 3.12 4.61
CA PHE A 13 -32.10 2.29 4.17
C PHE A 13 -31.86 2.39 2.66
N ALA A 14 -32.90 2.49 1.83
CA ALA A 14 -32.74 2.66 0.39
C ALA A 14 -32.01 3.96 0.04
N VAL A 15 -32.39 5.08 0.68
CA VAL A 15 -31.71 6.38 0.50
C VAL A 15 -30.29 6.33 1.04
N PHE A 16 -30.08 5.71 2.21
CA PHE A 16 -28.75 5.55 2.79
C PHE A 16 -27.81 4.72 1.91
N LEU A 17 -28.30 3.60 1.37
CA LEU A 17 -27.55 2.77 0.42
C LEU A 17 -27.27 3.53 -0.88
N PHE A 18 -28.24 4.27 -1.40
CA PHE A 18 -28.03 5.10 -2.60
C PHE A 18 -26.96 6.18 -2.36
N ALA A 19 -26.99 6.85 -1.22
CA ALA A 19 -25.95 7.78 -0.82
C ALA A 19 -24.58 7.09 -0.67
N GLY A 20 -24.56 5.87 -0.13
CA GLY A 20 -23.36 5.03 -0.05
C GLY A 20 -22.80 4.65 -1.42
N ILE A 21 -23.67 4.32 -2.40
CA ILE A 21 -23.27 4.02 -3.77
C ILE A 21 -22.65 5.26 -4.43
N LEU A 22 -23.27 6.43 -4.27
CA LEU A 22 -22.71 7.68 -4.78
C LEU A 22 -21.35 7.96 -4.12
N TRP A 23 -21.25 7.80 -2.81
CA TRP A 23 -19.99 7.97 -2.09
C TRP A 23 -18.91 7.03 -2.62
N VAL A 24 -19.19 5.73 -2.74
CA VAL A 24 -18.25 4.75 -3.30
C VAL A 24 -17.85 5.14 -4.73
N TRP A 25 -18.80 5.55 -5.57
CA TRP A 25 -18.50 5.92 -6.95
C TRP A 25 -17.59 7.16 -7.08
N PHE A 26 -17.76 8.16 -6.20
CA PHE A 26 -16.95 9.39 -6.24
C PHE A 26 -15.63 9.27 -5.47
N PHE A 27 -15.62 8.58 -4.33
CA PHE A 27 -14.51 8.59 -3.38
C PHE A 27 -13.69 7.29 -3.36
N LEU A 28 -14.23 6.18 -3.87
CA LEU A 28 -13.49 4.91 -3.89
C LEU A 28 -12.86 4.70 -5.28
N PRO A 29 -11.54 4.95 -5.44
CA PRO A 29 -10.85 4.60 -6.68
C PRO A 29 -10.81 3.08 -6.86
N GLU A 30 -10.72 2.64 -8.10
CA GLU A 30 -10.72 1.21 -8.44
C GLU A 30 -9.48 0.51 -7.87
N THR A 31 -9.69 -0.37 -6.89
CA THR A 31 -8.62 -1.11 -6.17
C THR A 31 -8.23 -2.43 -6.85
N LYS A 32 -8.83 -2.74 -8.01
CA LYS A 32 -8.62 -4.02 -8.69
C LYS A 32 -7.26 -4.04 -9.40
N ASN A 33 -6.51 -5.12 -9.20
CA ASN A 33 -5.16 -5.36 -9.76
C ASN A 33 -4.04 -4.42 -9.26
N ALA A 34 -4.28 -3.64 -8.21
CA ALA A 34 -3.20 -2.90 -7.55
C ALA A 34 -2.48 -3.82 -6.56
N SER A 35 -1.15 -3.92 -6.65
CA SER A 35 -0.36 -4.48 -5.56
C SER A 35 -0.44 -3.56 -4.33
N LEU A 36 -0.13 -4.07 -3.14
CA LEU A 36 -0.10 -3.24 -1.91
C LEU A 36 0.88 -2.04 -2.05
N GLU A 37 1.93 -2.18 -2.85
CA GLU A 37 2.88 -1.10 -3.16
C GLU A 37 2.29 -0.04 -4.12
N GLU A 38 1.31 -0.40 -4.94
CA GLU A 38 0.67 0.50 -5.90
C GLU A 38 -0.62 1.15 -5.36
N MET A 39 -1.09 0.75 -4.17
CA MET A 39 -2.26 1.35 -3.53
C MET A 39 -2.10 2.86 -3.31
N ASP A 40 -0.89 3.34 -3.02
CA ASP A 40 -0.63 4.78 -2.86
C ASP A 40 -0.89 5.56 -4.15
N ARG A 41 -0.56 4.97 -5.31
CA ARG A 41 -0.86 5.55 -6.63
C ARG A 41 -2.37 5.57 -6.91
N VAL A 42 -3.09 4.52 -6.52
CA VAL A 42 -4.55 4.39 -6.71
C VAL A 42 -5.32 5.39 -5.85
N PHE A 43 -4.92 5.58 -4.59
CA PHE A 43 -5.54 6.55 -3.69
C PHE A 43 -5.04 7.99 -3.89
N LYS A 44 -4.14 8.25 -4.85
CA LYS A 44 -3.40 9.53 -5.01
C LYS A 44 -2.79 10.00 -3.67
N SER A 45 -2.46 9.03 -2.83
CA SER A 45 -1.86 9.26 -1.52
C SER A 45 -0.35 9.38 -1.73
N ARG A 46 0.24 10.45 -1.19
CA ARG A 46 1.70 10.62 -1.17
C ARG A 46 2.34 9.89 0.02
N ALA A 47 1.62 9.00 0.69
CA ALA A 47 2.10 8.32 1.90
C ALA A 47 3.29 7.39 1.58
N GLY A 48 3.22 6.63 0.48
CA GLY A 48 4.31 5.73 0.08
C GLY A 48 5.61 6.44 -0.31
N GLU A 49 5.54 7.59 -1.00
CA GLU A 49 6.77 8.36 -1.28
C GLU A 49 7.39 8.94 -0.01
N GLN A 50 6.57 9.46 0.91
CA GLN A 50 7.04 9.99 2.19
C GLN A 50 7.66 8.89 3.06
N ASP A 51 7.04 7.71 3.11
CA ASP A 51 7.54 6.59 3.90
C ASP A 51 8.83 6.01 3.29
N ALA A 52 8.92 5.93 1.96
CA ALA A 52 10.15 5.53 1.28
C ALA A 52 11.31 6.50 1.51
N GLU A 53 11.03 7.81 1.52
CA GLU A 53 12.04 8.84 1.77
C GLU A 53 12.52 8.81 3.23
N LEU A 54 11.58 8.66 4.18
CA LEU A 54 11.88 8.47 5.60
C LEU A 54 12.70 7.19 5.84
N LEU A 55 12.30 6.07 5.25
CA LEU A 55 13.06 4.82 5.35
C LEU A 55 14.47 4.97 4.79
N ARG A 56 14.65 5.75 3.72
CA ARG A 56 15.97 6.03 3.13
C ARG A 56 16.84 6.87 4.05
N GLU A 57 16.25 7.87 4.71
CA GLU A 57 16.92 8.71 5.70
C GLU A 57 17.33 7.88 6.93
N VAL A 58 16.41 7.09 7.48
CA VAL A 58 16.68 6.16 8.59
C VAL A 58 17.77 5.16 8.22
N GLN A 59 17.75 4.57 7.01
CA GLN A 59 18.78 3.63 6.56
C GLN A 59 20.17 4.27 6.46
N ALA A 60 20.24 5.56 6.10
CA ALA A 60 21.49 6.32 6.08
C ALA A 60 21.99 6.61 7.49
N GLU A 61 21.10 6.94 8.41
CA GLU A 61 21.41 7.20 9.82
C GLU A 61 21.89 5.94 10.56
N VAL A 62 21.19 4.81 10.39
CA VAL A 62 21.54 3.54 11.05
C VAL A 62 22.69 2.79 10.37
N GLY A 63 23.31 3.35 9.31
CA GLY A 63 24.51 2.80 8.66
C GLY A 63 24.30 1.49 7.91
N LEU A 64 23.04 1.09 7.67
CA LEU A 64 22.68 -0.20 7.08
C LEU A 64 23.08 -0.30 5.59
N LEU A 65 23.14 0.84 4.90
CA LEU A 65 23.56 0.95 3.51
C LEU A 65 24.99 0.44 3.28
N GLY A 66 25.89 0.67 4.24
CA GLY A 66 27.27 0.18 4.19
C GLY A 66 27.39 -1.33 4.46
N SER A 67 26.58 -1.86 5.39
CA SER A 67 26.60 -3.27 5.79
C SER A 67 25.94 -4.22 4.77
N ALA A 68 24.89 -3.77 4.08
CA ALA A 68 24.22 -4.56 3.05
C ALA A 68 25.02 -4.63 1.75
N SER A 69 25.65 -3.51 1.35
CA SER A 69 26.53 -3.46 0.16
C SER A 69 27.79 -4.33 0.34
N GLY A 70 28.41 -4.31 1.52
CA GLY A 70 29.56 -5.17 1.82
C GLY A 70 29.25 -6.67 1.78
N ARG A 71 28.02 -7.08 2.14
CA ARG A 71 27.56 -8.47 2.06
C ARG A 71 27.33 -8.92 0.61
N LYS A 72 26.70 -8.10 -0.24
CA LYS A 72 26.53 -8.44 -1.67
C LYS A 72 27.86 -8.54 -2.39
N ALA A 73 28.79 -7.61 -2.18
CA ALA A 73 30.12 -7.64 -2.80
C ALA A 73 30.96 -8.85 -2.37
N SER A 74 30.79 -9.31 -1.12
CA SER A 74 31.46 -10.52 -0.63
C SER A 74 30.86 -11.80 -1.22
N MET A 75 29.56 -11.81 -1.48
CA MET A 75 28.83 -12.95 -2.05
C MET A 75 29.08 -13.08 -3.57
N GLU A 76 29.23 -11.96 -4.29
CA GLU A 76 29.60 -11.93 -5.71
C GLU A 76 31.04 -12.41 -5.93
N LYS A 77 32.00 -11.94 -5.12
CA LYS A 77 33.39 -12.44 -5.17
C LYS A 77 33.53 -13.92 -4.81
N GLN A 78 32.64 -14.45 -3.96
CA GLN A 78 32.66 -15.86 -3.60
C GLN A 78 32.02 -16.74 -4.69
N GLY A 79 31.05 -16.21 -5.44
CA GLY A 79 30.50 -16.84 -6.63
C GLY A 79 31.50 -16.89 -7.80
N GLU A 80 32.21 -15.78 -8.06
CA GLU A 80 33.21 -15.73 -9.14
C GLU A 80 34.39 -16.69 -8.90
N LYS A 81 34.91 -16.75 -7.66
CA LYS A 81 36.00 -17.67 -7.33
C LYS A 81 35.64 -19.15 -7.48
N HIS A 82 34.38 -19.52 -7.25
CA HIS A 82 33.93 -20.90 -7.38
C HIS A 82 33.75 -21.34 -8.85
N VAL A 83 33.58 -20.38 -9.77
CA VAL A 83 33.45 -20.64 -11.22
C VAL A 83 34.82 -20.73 -11.90
N GLU A 84 35.85 -20.04 -11.39
CA GLU A 84 37.24 -20.12 -11.90
C GLU A 84 37.99 -21.40 -11.49
N GLU A 85 37.52 -22.15 -10.48
CA GLU A 85 38.19 -23.36 -9.97
C GLU A 85 37.66 -24.68 -10.61
N LEU A 86 36.79 -24.58 -11.61
CA LEU A 86 36.24 -25.68 -12.43
C LEU A 86 36.82 -25.67 -13.85
#